data_AF-A0A0C3NG03-F1
#
_entry.id   AF-A0A0C3NG03-F1
#
_cell.length_a   1.000
_cell.length_b   1.000
_cell.length_c   1.000
_cell.angle_alpha   90.00
_cell.angle_beta   90.00
_cell.angle_gamma   90.00
#
_symmetry.space_group_name_H-M   'P 1'
#
loop_
_entity.id
_entity.type
_entity.pdbx_description
1 polymer ?
#
loop_
_entity_poly.entity_id
_entity_poly.type
_entity_poly.pdbx_seq_one_letter_code
_entity_poly.pdbx_strand_id
1 'polypeptide(L)'
;INCGTENIILGLPWLQENNPVVDWRMGTLSIDEKTDRSKELRCNISSVAVEEPTMNLVLLQKITMATELAQEEHKKKPKVVLPKDYKDFTLVFKKPSDGVLPPSQPYDHAINL
;
A
#
# COMPACT_ATOMS: atom_id res chain seq x y z
N ILE A 1 6.03 2.28 17.30
CA ILE A 1 5.17 2.01 16.13
C ILE A 1 3.77 2.46 16.51
N ASN A 2 3.32 3.62 16.02
CA ASN A 2 1.95 4.11 16.23
C ASN A 2 1.08 3.66 15.07
N CYS A 3 0.67 2.40 15.09
CA CYS A 3 -0.51 1.98 14.34
C CYS A 3 -1.70 2.34 15.24
N GLY A 4 -2.71 3.03 14.72
CA GLY A 4 -3.85 3.49 15.52
C GLY A 4 -4.52 2.39 16.34
N THR A 5 -5.37 2.78 17.28
CA THR A 5 -6.01 1.87 18.25
C THR A 5 -7.06 0.95 17.63
N GLU A 6 -7.28 1.05 16.33
CA GLU A 6 -8.37 0.39 15.63
C GLU A 6 -7.99 -1.05 15.27
N ASN A 7 -8.83 -2.01 15.67
CA ASN A 7 -8.61 -3.42 15.36
C ASN A 7 -8.85 -3.75 13.87
N ILE A 8 -9.63 -2.92 13.17
CA ILE A 8 -10.05 -3.16 11.78
C ILE A 8 -10.16 -1.81 11.05
N ILE A 9 -9.63 -1.77 9.83
CA ILE A 9 -9.76 -0.63 8.92
C ILE A 9 -10.56 -1.08 7.70
N LEU A 10 -11.69 -0.43 7.45
CA LEU A 10 -12.56 -0.69 6.31
C LEU A 10 -12.20 0.26 5.17
N GLY A 11 -11.71 -0.29 4.07
CA GLY A 11 -11.31 0.48 2.90
C GLY A 11 -12.48 0.86 1.98
N LEU A 12 -12.18 1.64 0.96
CA LEU A 12 -13.13 2.04 -0.09
C LEU A 12 -13.89 0.87 -0.75
N PRO A 13 -13.27 -0.28 -1.06
CA PRO A 13 -14.02 -1.40 -1.65
C PRO A 13 -15.18 -1.86 -0.78
N TRP A 14 -14.97 -1.93 0.55
CA TRP A 14 -16.01 -2.33 1.50
C TRP A 14 -17.12 -1.28 1.58
N LEU A 15 -16.76 0.01 1.54
CA LEU A 15 -17.73 1.11 1.55
C LEU A 15 -18.59 1.14 0.28
N GLN A 16 -18.00 0.86 -0.89
CA GLN A 16 -18.74 0.77 -2.16
C GLN A 16 -19.70 -0.41 -2.18
N GLU A 17 -19.30 -1.55 -1.63
CA GLU A 17 -20.12 -2.77 -1.62
C GLU A 17 -21.33 -2.66 -0.68
N ASN A 18 -21.13 -2.13 0.53
CA ASN A 18 -22.18 -2.07 1.55
C ASN A 18 -22.97 -0.75 1.51
N ASN A 19 -22.44 0.26 0.84
CA ASN A 19 -22.96 1.63 0.71
C ASN A 19 -23.68 2.14 1.98
N PRO A 20 -22.98 2.15 3.13
CA PRO A 20 -23.60 2.45 4.41
C PRO A 20 -23.96 3.94 4.54
N VAL A 21 -24.93 4.24 5.39
CA VAL A 21 -25.31 5.61 5.73
C VAL A 21 -24.35 6.14 6.79
N VAL A 22 -23.53 7.12 6.42
CA VAL A 22 -22.56 7.78 7.32
C VAL A 22 -23.15 9.07 7.89
N ASP A 23 -23.26 9.17 9.20
CA ASP A 23 -23.48 10.44 9.89
C ASP A 23 -22.14 10.98 10.42
N TRP A 24 -21.55 11.89 9.66
CA TRP A 24 -20.26 12.51 10.01
C TRP A 24 -20.33 13.40 11.26
N ARG A 25 -21.49 13.96 11.59
CA ARG A 25 -21.66 14.84 12.75
C ARG A 25 -21.66 14.02 14.04
N MET A 26 -22.31 12.85 14.00
CA MET A 26 -22.40 11.93 15.13
C MET A 26 -21.26 10.91 15.16
N GLY A 27 -20.51 10.77 14.07
CA GLY A 27 -19.45 9.76 13.93
C GLY A 27 -20.00 8.34 13.87
N THR A 28 -21.24 8.16 13.40
CA THR A 28 -21.92 6.86 13.37
C THR A 28 -22.12 6.38 11.94
N LEU A 29 -22.13 5.06 11.78
CA LEU A 29 -22.39 4.39 10.52
C LEU A 29 -23.57 3.42 10.70
N SER A 30 -24.53 3.42 9.78
CA SER A 30 -25.64 2.47 9.75
C SER A 30 -25.65 1.69 8.44
N ILE A 31 -25.83 0.38 8.51
CA ILE A 31 -26.00 -0.50 7.36
C ILE A 31 -27.50 -0.72 7.17
N ASP A 32 -28.02 -0.48 5.96
CA ASP A 32 -29.40 -0.81 5.64
C ASP A 32 -29.51 -2.33 5.48
N GLU A 33 -30.54 -2.94 6.08
CA GLU A 33 -30.76 -4.39 5.95
C GLU A 33 -30.87 -4.86 4.48
N LYS A 34 -31.26 -3.96 3.57
CA LYS A 34 -31.36 -4.23 2.13
C LYS A 34 -30.01 -4.28 1.42
N THR A 35 -29.01 -3.56 1.94
CA THR A 35 -27.64 -3.56 1.39
C THR A 35 -26.68 -4.43 2.22
N ASP A 36 -27.17 -4.99 3.33
CA ASP A 36 -26.46 -5.93 4.17
C ASP A 36 -26.20 -7.27 3.46
N ARG A 37 -25.04 -7.35 2.81
CA ARG A 37 -24.52 -8.58 2.20
C ARG A 37 -23.83 -9.52 3.19
N SER A 38 -23.79 -9.20 4.50
CA SER A 38 -23.22 -10.11 5.51
C SER A 38 -23.89 -11.49 5.51
N LYS A 39 -25.17 -11.54 5.12
CA LYS A 39 -25.95 -12.77 4.99
C LYS A 39 -25.41 -13.70 3.90
N GLU A 40 -24.76 -13.17 2.88
CA GLU A 40 -24.15 -13.93 1.77
C GLU A 40 -22.79 -14.54 2.15
N LEU A 41 -22.10 -13.96 3.15
CA LEU A 41 -20.82 -14.44 3.67
C LEU A 41 -20.93 -15.64 4.63
N ARG A 42 -22.15 -16.11 4.93
CA ARG A 42 -22.39 -17.22 5.89
C ARG A 42 -22.02 -18.62 5.36
N CYS A 43 -21.63 -18.78 4.11
CA CYS A 43 -21.52 -20.12 3.51
C CYS A 43 -20.11 -20.73 3.40
N ASN A 44 -19.04 -20.08 3.90
CA ASN A 44 -17.68 -20.60 3.64
C ASN A 44 -16.90 -21.08 4.87
N ILE A 45 -17.46 -20.96 6.08
CA ILE A 45 -16.72 -21.30 7.33
C ILE A 45 -17.24 -22.58 7.99
N SER A 46 -18.34 -23.15 7.52
CA SER A 46 -18.76 -24.48 7.97
C SER A 46 -18.25 -25.53 6.98
N SER A 47 -17.43 -26.46 7.48
CA SER A 47 -16.93 -27.67 6.80
C SER A 47 -15.67 -27.50 5.94
N VAL A 48 -14.53 -27.15 6.55
CA VAL A 48 -13.28 -27.76 6.08
C VAL A 48 -12.57 -28.40 7.27
N ALA A 49 -12.63 -29.73 7.30
CA ALA A 49 -11.83 -30.53 8.21
C ALA A 49 -10.35 -30.26 7.92
N VAL A 50 -9.57 -30.19 8.99
CA VAL A 50 -8.13 -30.02 9.00
C VAL A 50 -7.48 -31.17 8.24
N GLU A 51 -7.01 -30.92 7.02
CA GLU A 51 -6.06 -31.76 6.31
C GLU A 51 -5.13 -30.81 5.53
N GLU A 52 -3.90 -30.64 6.03
CA GLU A 52 -2.69 -30.11 5.37
C GLU A 52 -2.77 -28.73 4.67
N PRO A 53 -1.97 -27.71 5.10
CA PRO A 53 -2.02 -26.38 4.52
C PRO A 53 -1.27 -26.35 3.19
N THR A 54 -1.89 -26.85 2.14
CA THR A 54 -1.52 -26.43 0.78
C THR A 54 -2.05 -25.02 0.62
N MET A 55 -1.30 -24.07 1.19
CA MET A 55 -1.46 -22.63 0.99
C MET A 55 -1.22 -22.39 -0.49
N ASN A 56 -2.24 -22.58 -1.32
CA ASN A 56 -2.32 -21.91 -2.59
C ASN A 56 -2.45 -20.43 -2.25
N LEU A 57 -1.27 -19.82 -2.07
CA LEU A 57 -0.97 -18.42 -1.88
C LEU A 57 -1.38 -17.67 -3.16
N VAL A 58 -2.66 -17.76 -3.55
CA VAL A 58 -3.32 -16.73 -4.35
C VAL A 58 -3.46 -15.52 -3.44
N LEU A 59 -2.32 -14.87 -3.20
CA LEU A 59 -2.18 -13.48 -3.53
C LEU A 59 -3.36 -12.60 -3.07
N LEU A 60 -3.60 -12.55 -1.76
CA LEU A 60 -4.05 -11.33 -1.10
C LEU A 60 -2.94 -10.25 -1.17
N GLN A 61 -2.27 -10.09 -2.31
CA GLN A 61 -1.59 -8.83 -2.61
C GLN A 61 -2.72 -7.84 -2.84
N LYS A 62 -3.07 -7.12 -1.77
CA LYS A 62 -3.78 -5.85 -1.87
C LYS A 62 -2.89 -4.89 -2.67
N ILE A 63 -2.79 -5.08 -3.98
CA ILE A 63 -2.25 -4.07 -4.87
C ILE A 63 -3.26 -2.95 -4.88
N THR A 64 -2.90 -1.82 -4.28
CA THR A 64 -3.72 -0.63 -4.37
C THR A 64 -3.64 -0.10 -5.80
N MET A 65 -4.68 0.59 -6.24
CA MET A 65 -4.70 1.25 -7.56
C MET A 65 -3.48 2.15 -7.77
N ALA A 66 -2.96 2.77 -6.70
CA ALA A 66 -1.73 3.56 -6.73
C ALA A 66 -0.48 2.72 -7.05
N THR A 67 -0.39 1.49 -6.51
CA THR A 67 0.73 0.57 -6.77
C THR A 67 0.72 0.09 -8.22
N GLU A 68 -0.46 -0.23 -8.75
CA GLU A 68 -0.62 -0.62 -10.16
C GLU A 68 -0.22 0.53 -11.10
N LEU A 69 -0.68 1.75 -10.81
CA LEU A 69 -0.38 2.94 -11.61
C LEU A 69 1.11 3.30 -11.59
N ALA A 70 1.76 3.19 -10.42
CA ALA A 70 3.21 3.34 -10.30
C ALA A 70 3.94 2.28 -11.14
N GLN A 71 3.54 1.01 -11.05
CA GLN A 71 4.12 -0.09 -11.85
C GLN A 71 3.98 0.13 -13.36
N GLU A 72 2.85 0.66 -13.84
CA GLU A 72 2.67 1.00 -15.24
C GLU A 72 3.60 2.15 -15.68
N GLU A 73 3.79 3.17 -14.84
CA GLU A 73 4.72 4.27 -15.10
C GLU A 73 6.18 3.77 -15.17
N HIS A 74 6.59 2.89 -14.25
CA HIS A 74 7.93 2.30 -14.25
C HIS A 74 8.23 1.48 -15.52
N LYS A 75 7.21 0.93 -16.20
CA LYS A 75 7.37 0.26 -17.51
C LYS A 75 7.63 1.27 -18.63
N LYS A 76 7.02 2.46 -18.55
CA LYS A 76 7.22 3.59 -19.46
C LYS A 76 8.38 4.46 -18.96
N LYS A 77 9.61 3.93 -18.80
CA LYS A 77 10.75 4.76 -18.38
C LYS A 77 10.97 5.89 -19.39
N PRO A 78 10.66 7.16 -19.08
CA PRO A 78 11.15 8.24 -19.91
C PRO A 78 12.67 8.21 -19.80
N LYS A 79 13.36 8.35 -20.93
CA LYS A 79 14.81 8.55 -20.91
C LYS A 79 15.04 9.81 -20.07
N VAL A 80 15.62 9.66 -18.89
CA VAL A 80 15.92 10.78 -17.99
C VAL A 80 16.96 11.65 -18.69
N VAL A 81 16.51 12.69 -19.39
CA VAL A 81 17.39 13.68 -20.01
C VAL A 81 17.63 14.75 -18.96
N LEU A 82 18.88 14.86 -18.51
CA LEU A 82 19.27 15.95 -17.60
C LEU A 82 19.03 17.30 -18.30
N PRO A 83 18.48 18.31 -17.58
CA PRO A 83 18.37 19.66 -18.12
C PRO A 83 19.74 20.18 -18.57
N LYS A 84 19.75 21.11 -19.54
CA LYS A 84 20.98 21.57 -20.22
C LYS A 84 22.04 22.06 -19.24
N ASP A 85 21.62 22.80 -18.21
CA ASP A 85 22.51 23.39 -17.20
C ASP A 85 23.15 22.35 -16.26
N TYR A 86 22.61 21.13 -16.24
CA TYR A 86 23.08 20.04 -15.38
C TYR A 86 23.85 18.94 -16.12
N LYS A 87 24.16 19.13 -17.42
CA LYS A 87 24.89 18.14 -18.21
C LYS A 87 26.32 17.91 -17.70
N ASP A 88 26.95 18.94 -17.15
CA ASP A 88 28.32 18.83 -16.62
C ASP A 88 28.37 17.99 -15.33
N PHE A 89 27.24 17.83 -14.64
CA PHE A 89 27.11 17.04 -13.41
C PHE A 89 26.62 15.60 -13.65
N THR A 90 26.70 15.09 -14.88
CA THR A 90 26.31 13.71 -15.20
C THR A 90 26.94 12.66 -14.29
N LEU A 91 28.17 12.91 -13.80
CA LEU A 91 28.86 12.02 -12.87
C LEU A 91 28.17 11.92 -11.50
N VAL A 92 27.54 12.98 -11.01
CA VAL A 92 26.86 13.02 -9.71
C VAL A 92 25.62 12.12 -9.70
N PHE A 93 24.93 12.03 -10.84
CA PHE A 93 23.71 11.23 -10.99
C PHE A 93 23.97 9.76 -11.36
N LYS A 94 25.23 9.37 -11.61
CA LYS A 94 25.58 7.96 -11.85
C LYS A 94 25.59 7.23 -10.52
N LYS A 95 24.77 6.18 -10.41
CA LYS A 95 24.79 5.29 -9.25
C LYS A 95 26.16 4.61 -9.14
N PRO A 96 26.86 4.71 -7.99
CA PRO A 96 28.11 3.98 -7.78
C PRO A 96 27.83 2.47 -7.74
N SER A 97 28.73 1.68 -8.32
CA SER A 97 28.55 0.24 -8.54
C SER A 97 28.77 -0.61 -7.29
N ASP A 98 29.55 -0.09 -6.34
CA ASP A 98 30.06 -0.75 -5.15
C ASP A 98 29.10 -0.65 -3.95
N GLY A 99 28.11 0.25 -3.98
CA GLY A 99 27.12 0.41 -2.92
C GLY A 99 27.71 0.85 -1.57
N VAL A 100 28.97 1.27 -1.57
CA VAL A 100 29.69 1.74 -0.38
C VAL A 100 29.30 3.19 -0.13
N LEU A 101 28.94 3.49 1.12
CA LEU A 101 28.65 4.85 1.52
C LEU A 101 29.92 5.70 1.44
N PRO A 102 29.81 6.99 1.04
CA PRO A 102 30.93 7.90 1.16
C PRO A 102 31.39 7.99 2.63
N PRO A 103 32.66 8.34 2.87
CA PRO A 103 33.16 8.56 4.22
C PRO A 103 32.36 9.66 4.92
N SER A 104 32.27 9.56 6.25
CA SER A 104 31.53 10.54 7.05
C SER A 104 32.09 11.95 6.87
N GLN A 105 31.20 12.91 6.70
CA GLN A 105 31.52 14.31 6.48
C GLN A 105 31.39 15.12 7.78
N PRO A 106 32.07 16.28 7.89
CA PRO A 106 31.97 17.14 9.08
C PRO A 106 30.56 17.66 9.39
N TYR A 107 29.67 17.62 8.40
CA TYR A 107 28.28 18.07 8.48
C TYR A 107 27.28 16.91 8.75
N ASP A 108 27.78 15.69 8.93
CA ASP A 108 26.93 14.55 9.27
C ASP A 108 26.50 14.68 10.73
N HIS A 109 25.21 14.92 10.95
CA HIS A 109 24.62 14.97 12.29
C HIS A 109 24.04 13.60 12.64
N ALA A 110 24.46 13.04 13.79
CA ALA A 110 23.84 11.84 14.34
C ALA A 110 22.42 12.15 14.83
N ILE A 111 21.45 11.29 14.50
CA ILE A 111 20.11 11.35 15.09
C ILE A 111 20.19 10.68 16.46
N ASN A 112 19.93 11.44 17.52
CA ASN A 112 19.73 10.88 18.85
C ASN A 112 18.31 10.29 18.92
N LEU A 113 18.21 8.99 19.19
CA LEU A 113 16.96 8.26 19.34
C LEU A 113 16.46 8.26 20.77
#